data_AF-A0A2V2LAN9-F1
#
_entry.id   AF-A0A2V2LAN9-F1
#
_cell.length_a   1.000
_cell.length_b   1.000
_cell.length_c   1.000
_cell.angle_alpha   90.00
_cell.angle_beta   90.00
_cell.angle_gamma   90.00
#
_symmetry.space_group_name_H-M   'P 1'
#
loop_
_entity.id
_entity.type
_entity.pdbx_description
1 polymer ?
#
loop_
_entity_poly.entity_id
_entity_poly.type
_entity_poly.pdbx_seq_one_letter_code
_entity_poly.pdbx_strand_id
1 'polypeptide(L)' 'AGVRQWMEFYNHRRPHKALGGQPPAVVYSLEIEATQPDQQEQIRA' A
#
# COMPACT_ATOMS: atom_id res chain seq x y z
N ALA A 1 -20.36 5.51 -7.92
CA ALA A 1 -18.98 5.12 -7.54
C ALA A 1 -18.52 4.01 -8.48
N GLY A 2 -17.32 4.11 -9.04
CA GLY A 2 -16.78 3.14 -10.01
C GLY A 2 -15.63 2.30 -9.43
N VAL A 3 -15.16 1.31 -10.19
CA VAL A 3 -14.08 0.39 -9.78
C VAL A 3 -12.82 1.15 -9.34
N ARG A 4 -12.47 2.25 -10.02
CA ARG A 4 -11.33 3.11 -9.63
C ARG A 4 -11.46 3.64 -8.20
N GLN A 5 -12.65 4.13 -7.84
CA GLN A 5 -12.91 4.68 -6.51
C GLN A 5 -12.92 3.58 -5.44
N TRP A 6 -13.39 2.39 -5.79
CA TRP A 6 -13.32 1.22 -4.91
C TRP A 6 -11.88 0.74 -4.68
N MET A 7 -11.06 0.68 -5.74
CA MET A 7 -9.64 0.32 -5.64
C MET A 7 -8.86 1.32 -4.79
N GLU A 8 -9.12 2.62 -4.96
CA GLU A 8 -8.48 3.66 -4.14
C GLU A 8 -8.79 3.46 -2.65
N PHE A 9 -10.07 3.24 -2.32
CA PHE A 9 -10.48 2.97 -0.95
C PHE A 9 -9.83 1.69 -0.42
N TYR A 10 -9.91 0.58 -1.15
CA TYR A 10 -9.37 -0.70 -0.71
C TYR A 10 -7.86 -0.65 -0.46
N ASN A 11 -7.10 -0.09 -1.40
CA ASN A 11 -5.64 -0.09 -1.33
C ASN A 11 -5.06 0.92 -0.34
N HIS A 12 -5.70 2.08 -0.15
CA HIS A 12 -5.10 3.20 0.59
C HIS A 12 -5.87 3.66 1.82
N ARG A 13 -7.16 3.33 1.96
CA ARG A 13 -8.01 3.88 3.02
C ARG A 13 -8.71 2.82 3.87
N ARG A 14 -8.75 1.57 3.41
CA ARG A 14 -9.47 0.49 4.09
C ARG A 14 -8.68 0.04 5.33
N PRO A 15 -9.28 0.09 6.53
CA PRO A 15 -8.64 -0.48 7.70
C PRO A 15 -8.69 -2.02 7.63
N HIS A 16 -7.53 -2.67 7.55
CA HIS A 16 -7.44 -4.12 7.62
C HIS A 16 -7.14 -4.58 9.06
N LYS A 17 -8.12 -5.24 9.71
CA LYS A 17 -7.96 -5.76 11.08
C LYS A 17 -6.75 -6.69 11.25
N ALA A 18 -6.45 -7.52 10.25
CA ALA A 18 -5.29 -8.41 10.26
C ALA A 18 -3.95 -7.64 10.16
N LEU A 19 -3.97 -6.43 9.62
CA LEU A 19 -2.80 -5.55 9.46
C LEU A 19 -2.78 -4.43 10.52
N GLY A 20 -3.39 -4.65 11.68
CA GLY A 20 -3.43 -3.63 12.75
C GLY A 20 -4.21 -2.36 12.38
N GLY A 21 -5.10 -2.44 11.38
CA GLY A 21 -5.84 -1.29 10.85
C GLY A 21 -5.12 -0.55 9.72
N GLN A 22 -3.92 -0.97 9.33
CA GLN A 22 -3.21 -0.38 8.19
C GLN A 22 -3.81 -0.85 6.86
N PRO A 23 -3.77 0.01 5.81
CA PRO A 23 -4.20 -0.37 4.47
C PRO A 23 -3.10 -1.19 3.76
N PRO A 24 -3.45 -1.98 2.73
CA PRO A 24 -2.52 -2.84 2.02
C PRO A 24 -1.29 -2.10 1.45
N ALA A 25 -1.48 -0.89 0.90
CA ALA A 25 -0.39 -0.11 0.32
C ALA A 25 0.74 0.17 1.32
N VAL A 26 0.40 0.46 2.58
CA VAL A 26 1.42 0.71 3.63
C VAL A 26 2.25 -0.54 3.90
N VAL A 27 1.60 -1.71 3.98
CA VAL A 27 2.30 -2.97 4.28
C VAL A 27 3.24 -3.36 3.14
N TYR A 28 2.79 -3.29 1.89
CA TYR A 28 3.65 -3.58 0.75
C TYR A 28 4.78 -2.57 0.57
N SER A 29 4.54 -1.28 0.84
CA SER A 29 5.62 -0.28 0.83
C SER A 29 6.71 -0.61 1.86
N LEU A 30 6.32 -0.99 3.08
CA LEU A 30 7.28 -1.39 4.12
C LEU A 30 8.04 -2.68 3.76
N GLU A 31 7.36 -3.67 3.16
CA GLU A 31 8.03 -4.89 2.68
C GLU A 31 9.04 -4.59 1.57
N ILE A 32 8.70 -3.72 0.62
CA ILE A 32 9.62 -3.30 -0.45
C ILE A 32 10.82 -2.57 0.16
N GLU A 33 10.62 -1.66 1.10
CA GLU A 33 11.71 -0.97 1.80
C GLU A 33 12.63 -1.93 2.56
N ALA A 34 12.06 -2.94 3.22
CA ALA A 34 12.80 -3.91 4.02
C ALA A 34 13.56 -4.94 3.16
N THR A 35 13.03 -5.30 1.98
CA THR A 35 13.58 -6.38 1.16
C THR A 35 14.39 -5.89 -0.04
N GLN A 36 14.11 -4.68 -0.56
CA GLN A 36 14.70 -4.14 -1.79
C GLN A 36 14.85 -2.60 -1.70
N PRO A 37 15.79 -2.09 -0.88
CA PRO A 37 15.96 -0.65 -0.67
C PRO A 37 16.25 0.11 -1.98
N ASP A 38 16.85 -0.55 -2.96
CA ASP A 38 17.23 0.01 -4.27
C ASP A 38 16.02 0.25 -5.20
N GLN A 39 14.87 -0.39 -4.95
CA GLN A 39 13.64 -0.22 -5.74
C GLN A 39 12.85 1.03 -5.33
N GLN A 40 13.14 1.61 -4.15
CA GLN A 40 12.46 2.78 -3.65
C GLN A 40 12.71 4.02 -4.54
N GLU A 41 13.89 4.13 -5.14
CA GLU A 41 14.23 5.24 -6.05
C GLU A 41 13.42 5.22 -7.35
N GLN A 42 12.98 4.06 -7.83
CA GLN A 42 12.12 3.96 -9.02
C GLN A 42 10.64 4.28 -8.75
N ILE A 43 10.16 4.05 -7.53
CA ILE A 43 8.75 4.33 -7.18
C ILE A 43 8.55 5.82 -6.86
N ARG A 44 9.62 6.54 -6.46
CA ARG A 44 9.59 7.97 -6.10
C ARG A 44 9.88 8.94 -7.25
N ALA A 45 10.35 8.45 -8.40
CA ALA A 45 10.63 9.25 -9.61
C ALA A 45 9.39 9.41 -10.50
#